data_AF-A0A5B2THN1-F1
#
_entry.id   AF-A0A5B2THN1-F1
#
_cell.length_a   1.000
_cell.length_b   1.000
_cell.length_c   1.000
_cell.angle_alpha   90.00
_cell.angle_beta   90.00
_cell.angle_gamma   90.00
#
_symmetry.space_group_name_H-M   'P 1'
#
loop_
_entity.id
_entity.type
_entity.pdbx_description
1 polymer ?
#
loop_
_entity_poly.entity_id
_entity_poly.type
_entity_poly.pdbx_seq_one_letter_code
_entity_poly.pdbx_strand_id
1 'polypeptide(L)'
;MVRTMSGFGIPDYEISLVLKIDGKTMRKHFAEELATGHTEANAKVAASLFKKATGDGQGSVVAAIFWLKCRAGWKDRAEGASKREEVVRAARNAAVGTTWEEILGDGRPQ
;
A
#
# COMPACT_ATOMS: atom_id res chain seq x y z
N MET A 1 -10.23 -23.14 -10.03
CA MET A 1 -10.05 -23.28 -8.57
C MET A 1 -8.80 -22.53 -8.09
N VAL A 2 -7.60 -22.87 -8.58
CA VAL A 2 -6.34 -22.18 -8.20
C VAL A 2 -6.41 -20.66 -8.38
N ARG A 3 -6.81 -20.20 -9.58
CA ARG A 3 -6.94 -18.76 -9.88
C ARG A 3 -7.84 -17.99 -8.91
N THR A 4 -8.91 -18.62 -8.47
CA THR A 4 -9.86 -18.02 -7.52
C THR A 4 -9.24 -17.95 -6.12
N MET A 5 -8.58 -19.03 -5.68
CA MET A 5 -7.93 -19.09 -4.38
C MET A 5 -6.74 -18.12 -4.29
N SER A 6 -5.89 -18.05 -5.32
CA SER A 6 -4.82 -17.05 -5.41
C SER A 6 -5.40 -15.63 -5.48
N GLY A 7 -6.50 -15.45 -6.21
CA GLY A 7 -7.23 -14.17 -6.24
C GLY A 7 -7.74 -13.70 -4.88
N PHE A 8 -8.08 -14.63 -3.97
CA PHE A 8 -8.45 -14.31 -2.59
C PHE A 8 -7.25 -14.06 -1.67
N GLY A 9 -6.03 -14.19 -2.18
CA GLY A 9 -4.80 -14.02 -1.40
C GLY A 9 -4.41 -15.23 -0.57
N ILE A 10 -4.95 -16.41 -0.87
CA ILE A 10 -4.54 -17.65 -0.20
C ILE A 10 -3.11 -17.99 -0.65
N PRO A 11 -2.17 -18.25 0.28
CA PRO A 11 -0.80 -18.62 -0.08
C PRO A 11 -0.73 -19.90 -0.90
N ASP A 12 0.18 -19.94 -1.88
CA ASP A 12 0.47 -21.09 -2.75
C ASP A 12 0.58 -22.43 -1.99
N TYR A 13 1.24 -22.42 -0.82
CA TYR A 13 1.38 -23.61 0.02
C TYR A 13 0.01 -24.16 0.48
N GLU A 14 -0.88 -23.30 0.96
CA GLU A 14 -2.21 -23.71 1.41
C GLU A 14 -3.08 -24.19 0.25
N ILE A 15 -2.96 -23.55 -0.92
CA ILE A 15 -3.62 -24.02 -2.15
C ILE A 15 -3.12 -25.42 -2.52
N SER A 16 -1.81 -25.68 -2.40
CA SER A 16 -1.24 -27.00 -2.69
C SER A 16 -1.74 -28.10 -1.73
N LEU A 17 -1.97 -27.77 -0.45
CA LEU A 17 -2.59 -28.67 0.54
C LEU A 17 -4.02 -29.02 0.16
N VAL A 18 -4.82 -28.04 -0.26
CA VAL A 18 -6.22 -28.23 -0.69
C VAL A 18 -6.28 -29.12 -1.94
N LEU A 19 -5.35 -28.95 -2.86
CA LEU A 19 -5.22 -29.75 -4.07
C LEU A 19 -4.58 -31.12 -3.84
N LYS A 20 -3.97 -31.36 -2.67
CA LYS A 20 -3.21 -32.56 -2.32
C LYS A 20 -2.08 -32.87 -3.33
N ILE A 21 -1.38 -31.82 -3.78
CA ILE A 21 -0.23 -31.93 -4.68
C ILE A 21 0.99 -31.23 -4.08
N ASP A 22 2.19 -31.65 -4.51
CA ASP A 22 3.41 -30.95 -4.13
C ASP A 22 3.44 -29.52 -4.69
N GLY A 23 3.99 -28.57 -3.91
CA GLY A 23 4.06 -27.17 -4.28
C GLY A 23 4.85 -26.92 -5.58
N LYS A 24 5.87 -27.73 -5.90
CA LYS A 24 6.59 -27.62 -7.18
C LYS A 24 5.71 -28.03 -8.35
N THR A 25 4.94 -29.11 -8.19
CA THR A 25 3.95 -29.56 -9.19
C THR A 25 2.90 -28.49 -9.41
N MET A 26 2.39 -27.88 -8.34
CA MET A 26 1.41 -26.80 -8.45
C MET A 26 1.96 -25.60 -9.22
N ARG A 27 3.16 -25.10 -8.86
CA ARG A 27 3.78 -23.98 -9.57
C ARG A 27 4.12 -24.28 -11.02
N LYS A 28 4.42 -25.54 -11.37
CA LYS A 28 4.68 -25.94 -12.76
C LYS A 28 3.41 -25.95 -13.61
N HIS A 29 2.31 -26.47 -13.07
CA HIS A 29 1.09 -26.69 -13.83
C HIS A 29 0.08 -25.53 -13.74
N PHE A 30 0.17 -24.69 -12.71
CA PHE A 30 -0.76 -23.58 -12.46
C PHE A 30 -0.07 -22.22 -12.36
N ALA A 31 1.10 -22.04 -12.98
CA ALA A 31 1.87 -20.79 -12.92
C ALA A 31 1.03 -19.58 -13.38
N GLU A 32 0.27 -19.76 -14.46
CA GLU A 32 -0.55 -18.70 -15.04
C GLU A 32 -1.68 -18.29 -14.10
N GLU A 33 -2.38 -19.25 -13.47
CA GLU A 33 -3.44 -18.96 -12.51
C GLU A 33 -2.95 -18.26 -11.25
N LEU A 34 -1.75 -18.61 -10.78
CA LEU A 34 -1.13 -17.94 -9.64
C LEU A 34 -0.74 -16.50 -9.98
N ALA A 35 -0.18 -16.27 -11.17
CA ALA A 35 0.21 -14.94 -11.63
C ALA A 35 -1.01 -14.03 -11.92
N THR A 36 -2.08 -14.58 -12.49
CA THR A 36 -3.24 -13.81 -12.95
C THR A 36 -4.33 -13.63 -11.90
N GLY A 37 -4.47 -14.58 -10.96
CA GLY A 37 -5.57 -14.60 -10.01
C GLY A 37 -5.70 -13.34 -9.16
N HIS A 38 -4.59 -12.84 -8.61
CA HIS A 38 -4.56 -11.58 -7.86
C HIS A 38 -5.01 -10.38 -8.70
N THR A 39 -4.48 -10.27 -9.92
CA THR A 39 -4.80 -9.17 -10.83
C THR A 39 -6.28 -9.19 -11.23
N GLU A 40 -6.81 -10.37 -11.57
CA GLU A 40 -8.22 -10.51 -11.92
C GLU A 40 -9.15 -10.22 -10.74
N ALA A 41 -8.80 -10.67 -9.53
CA ALA A 41 -9.59 -10.39 -8.33
C ALA A 41 -9.60 -8.89 -8.01
N ASN A 42 -8.44 -8.24 -8.07
CA ASN A 42 -8.32 -6.80 -7.90
C ASN A 42 -9.13 -6.03 -8.95
N ALA A 43 -9.09 -6.46 -10.21
CA ALA A 43 -9.87 -5.85 -11.28
C ALA A 43 -11.39 -5.98 -11.03
N LYS A 44 -11.87 -7.14 -10.56
CA LYS A 44 -13.28 -7.36 -10.22
C LYS A 44 -13.74 -6.45 -9.08
N VAL A 45 -12.93 -6.34 -8.01
CA VAL A 45 -13.22 -5.43 -6.89
C VAL A 45 -13.22 -3.97 -7.37
N ALA A 46 -12.23 -3.58 -8.16
CA ALA A 46 -12.14 -2.23 -8.72
C ALA A 46 -13.36 -1.90 -9.61
N ALA A 47 -13.81 -2.82 -10.46
CA ALA A 47 -14.98 -2.63 -11.30
C ALA A 47 -16.27 -2.49 -10.47
N SER A 48 -16.44 -3.32 -9.43
CA SER A 48 -17.58 -3.22 -8.51
C SER A 48 -17.60 -1.87 -7.78
N LEU A 49 -16.43 -1.44 -7.30
CA LEU A 49 -16.29 -0.19 -6.58
C LEU A 49 -16.52 1.02 -7.49
N PHE A 50 -15.99 0.99 -8.72
CA PHE A 50 -16.23 2.01 -9.73
C PHE A 50 -17.73 2.17 -10.00
N LYS A 51 -18.44 1.05 -10.25
CA LYS A 51 -19.90 1.07 -10.47
C LYS A 51 -20.66 1.69 -9.29
N LYS A 52 -20.24 1.43 -8.05
CA LYS A 52 -20.84 2.03 -6.85
C LYS A 52 -20.53 3.52 -6.75
N ALA A 53 -19.30 3.92 -7.06
CA ALA A 53 -18.85 5.31 -7.01
C ALA A 53 -19.51 6.20 -8.08
N THR A 54 -19.89 5.64 -9.24
CA THR A 54 -20.53 6.37 -10.34
C THR A 54 -22.04 6.22 -10.38
N GLY A 55 -22.64 5.45 -9.46
CA GLY A 55 -24.07 5.24 -9.37
C GLY A 55 -24.71 6.11 -8.28
N ASP A 56 -26.02 5.95 -8.12
CA ASP A 56 -26.78 6.58 -7.05
C ASP A 56 -27.03 5.59 -5.90
N GLY A 57 -27.22 6.11 -4.68
CA GLY A 57 -27.61 5.32 -3.51
C GLY A 57 -26.68 5.44 -2.30
N GLN A 58 -27.08 4.78 -1.22
CA GLN A 58 -26.34 4.77 0.03
C GLN A 58 -24.95 4.13 -0.17
N GLY A 59 -23.90 4.90 0.10
CA GLY A 59 -22.49 4.48 -0.06
C GLY A 59 -21.81 4.93 -1.35
N SER A 60 -22.53 5.53 -2.31
CA SER A 60 -21.92 6.08 -3.55
C SER A 60 -20.87 7.16 -3.24
N VAL A 61 -21.22 8.12 -2.39
CA VAL A 61 -20.29 9.20 -1.96
C VAL A 61 -19.04 8.63 -1.29
N VAL A 62 -19.19 7.62 -0.42
CA VAL A 62 -18.05 7.00 0.28
C VAL A 62 -17.14 6.28 -0.72
N ALA A 63 -17.71 5.54 -1.68
CA ALA A 63 -16.93 4.89 -2.73
C ALA A 63 -16.22 5.90 -3.63
N ALA A 64 -16.87 7.02 -3.97
CA ALA A 64 -16.27 8.11 -4.75
C ALA A 64 -15.11 8.79 -3.99
N ILE A 65 -15.29 9.11 -2.71
CA ILE A 65 -14.23 9.68 -1.86
C ILE A 65 -13.05 8.70 -1.78
N PHE A 66 -13.31 7.42 -1.51
CA PHE A 66 -12.26 6.40 -1.48
C PHE A 66 -11.52 6.34 -2.82
N TRP A 67 -12.22 6.32 -3.95
CA TRP A 67 -11.60 6.29 -5.27
C TRP A 67 -10.68 7.49 -5.49
N LEU A 68 -11.18 8.69 -5.20
CA LEU A 68 -10.41 9.92 -5.38
C LEU A 68 -9.14 9.91 -4.53
N LYS A 69 -9.23 9.44 -3.28
CA LYS A 69 -8.09 9.35 -2.37
C LYS A 69 -7.10 8.25 -2.75
N CYS A 70 -7.57 7.03 -2.93
CA CYS A 70 -6.71 5.85 -3.08
C CYS A 70 -6.23 5.62 -4.51
N ARG A 71 -7.01 6.02 -5.53
CA ARG A 71 -6.70 5.73 -6.94
C ARG A 71 -6.42 6.99 -7.76
N ALA A 72 -7.19 8.06 -7.59
CA ALA A 72 -6.99 9.33 -8.32
C ALA A 72 -5.93 10.24 -7.70
N GLY A 73 -5.35 9.85 -6.56
CA GLY A 73 -4.22 10.54 -5.94
C GLY A 73 -4.59 11.83 -5.19
N TRP A 74 -5.87 12.05 -4.89
CA TRP A 74 -6.30 13.18 -4.07
C TRP A 74 -5.80 12.97 -2.65
N LYS A 75 -5.12 13.97 -2.13
CA LYS A 75 -4.66 13.97 -0.75
C LYS A 75 -5.49 14.99 0.01
N ASP A 76 -5.83 14.65 1.25
CA ASP A 76 -6.32 15.66 2.17
C ASP A 76 -5.24 16.74 2.29
N ARG A 77 -5.64 18.01 2.23
CA ARG A 77 -4.71 19.11 2.47
C ARG A 77 -4.16 18.93 3.88
N ALA A 78 -2.88 18.63 4.00
CA ALA A 78 -2.21 18.62 5.29
C ALA A 78 -2.14 20.08 5.78
N GLU A 79 -2.94 20.44 6.79
CA GLU A 79 -2.70 21.65 7.55
C GLU A 79 -1.55 21.35 8.53
N GLY A 80 -0.34 21.80 8.17
CA GLY A 80 0.86 21.66 9.00
C GLY A 80 1.98 20.92 8.30
N ALA A 81 3.22 21.28 8.68
CA ALA A 81 4.42 20.56 8.26
C ALA A 81 4.25 19.07 8.61
N SER A 82 4.64 18.18 7.70
CA SER A 82 4.55 16.75 7.98
C SER A 82 5.30 16.43 9.28
N LYS A 83 4.84 15.45 10.07
CA LYS A 83 5.57 14.97 11.26
C LYS A 83 7.06 14.71 10.97
N ARG A 84 7.38 14.31 9.74
CA ARG A 84 8.75 14.12 9.27
C ARG A 84 9.51 15.45 9.18
N GLU A 85 8.90 16.50 8.65
CA GLU A 85 9.48 17.84 8.61
C GLU A 85 9.63 18.46 10.00
N GLU A 86 8.67 18.22 10.90
CA GLU A 86 8.77 18.65 12.31
C GLU A 86 9.91 17.94 13.03
N VAL A 87 10.06 16.62 12.83
CA VAL A 87 11.18 15.84 13.38
C VAL A 87 12.52 16.26 12.78
N VAL A 88 12.58 16.54 11.47
CA VAL A 88 13.80 17.04 10.81
C VAL A 88 14.15 18.44 11.31
N ARG A 89 13.16 19.31 11.54
CA ARG A 89 13.36 20.66 12.10
C ARG A 89 13.79 20.60 13.56
N ALA A 90 13.19 19.72 14.36
CA ALA A 90 13.59 19.48 15.74
C ALA A 90 15.01 18.92 15.82
N ALA A 91 15.36 17.95 14.96
CA ALA A 91 16.71 17.41 14.87
C ALA A 91 17.75 18.46 14.45
N ARG A 92 17.40 19.34 13.51
CA ARG A 92 18.28 20.44 13.06
C ARG A 92 18.54 21.47 14.16
N ASN A 93 17.55 21.73 15.02
CA ASN A 93 17.65 22.72 16.09
C ASN A 93 18.02 22.12 17.46
N ALA A 94 18.21 20.80 17.56
CA ALA A 94 18.41 20.10 18.81
C ALA A 94 19.72 20.47 19.54
N ALA A 95 20.73 20.93 18.80
CA ALA A 95 22.02 21.30 19.37
C ALA A 95 22.05 22.75 19.93
N VAL A 96 21.11 23.60 19.53
CA VAL A 96 21.09 25.04 19.86
C VAL A 96 20.85 25.21 21.37
N GLY A 97 21.79 25.87 22.06
CA GLY A 97 21.73 26.11 23.50
C GLY A 97 22.13 24.93 24.39
N THR A 98 22.69 23.87 23.81
CA THR A 98 23.24 22.73 24.57
C THR A 98 24.76 22.76 24.59
N THR A 99 25.39 22.12 25.57
CA THR A 99 26.86 21.99 25.68
C THR A 99 27.50 21.34 24.44
N TRP A 100 26.72 20.67 23.59
CA TRP A 100 27.16 20.08 22.32
C TRP A 100 27.32 21.10 21.18
N GLU A 101 26.78 22.31 21.30
CA GLU A 101 26.95 23.39 20.33
C GLU A 101 28.42 23.80 20.17
N GLU A 102 29.16 23.80 21.28
CA GLU A 102 30.59 24.13 21.34
C GLU A 102 31.47 23.05 20.69
N ILE A 103 31.07 21.78 20.78
CA ILE A 103 31.81 20.62 20.26
C ILE A 103 31.57 20.45 18.75
N LEU A 104 30.40 20.83 18.25
CA LEU A 104 30.05 20.80 16.82
C LEU A 104 30.43 22.09 16.08
N GLY A 105 31.04 23.06 16.79
CA GLY A 105 31.51 24.33 16.26
C GLY A 105 32.75 24.17 15.37
N ASP A 106 32.58 24.59 14.11
CA ASP A 106 33.55 24.72 13.02
C ASP A 106 34.08 23.44 12.35
N GLY A 107 33.24 22.88 11.49
CA GLY A 107 33.65 21.98 10.41
C GLY A 107 33.65 22.65 9.03
N ARG A 108 33.91 23.97 8.92
CA ARG A 108 34.04 24.62 7.60
C ARG A 108 35.52 24.61 7.19
N PRO A 109 35.90 23.94 6.08
CA PRO A 109 37.27 24.03 5.60
C PRO A 109 37.57 25.48 5.18
N GLN A 110 38.72 25.99 5.66
CA GLN A 110 39.29 27.29 5.30
C GLN A 110 39.66 27.32 3.81
#